data_AF-A0A401FZ45-F1
#
_entry.id   AF-A0A401FZ45-F1
#
_cell.length_a   1.000
_cell.length_b   1.000
_cell.length_c   1.000
_cell.angle_alpha   90.00
_cell.angle_beta   90.00
_cell.angle_gamma   90.00
#
_symmetry.space_group_name_H-M   'P 1'
#
loop_
_entity.id
_entity.type
_entity.pdbx_description
1 polymer ?
#
loop_
_entity_poly.entity_id
_entity_poly.type
_entity_poly.pdbx_seq_one_letter_code
_entity_poly.pdbx_strand_id
1 'polypeptide(L)'
;MSPEELREAKERFLLQLFEKTDGEISAQVSMYEVGTAITLEKDDAQKVAEELMADGLIEVRTLSGGIGITREGVEASDRKGAGGGSGARTLGDGPVIVPEKCEALDGVLCDLKARAGQLNLAFEPLSELVADFRTIDAQMASPNPKTPIVRACLESVRAVLQKAGDTEGLQKVQQMLGD
;
A
#
# COMPACT_ATOMS: atom_id res chain seq x y z
N MET A 1 -2.39 -23.49 17.01
CA MET A 1 -1.56 -22.33 16.67
C MET A 1 -0.43 -22.16 17.67
N SER A 2 0.82 -22.16 17.19
CA SER A 2 2.04 -21.85 17.92
C SER A 2 2.18 -20.35 18.19
N PRO A 3 3.10 -19.92 19.10
CA PRO A 3 3.28 -18.50 19.41
C PRO A 3 3.71 -17.64 18.21
N GLU A 4 4.53 -18.20 17.31
CA GLU A 4 5.00 -17.51 16.10
C GLU A 4 3.86 -17.33 15.09
N GLU A 5 3.10 -18.40 14.82
CA GLU A 5 1.90 -18.35 13.97
C GLU A 5 0.86 -17.36 14.51
N LEU A 6 0.70 -17.28 15.83
CA LEU A 6 -0.21 -16.33 16.47
C LEU A 6 0.24 -14.88 16.26
N ARG A 7 1.53 -14.59 16.38
CA ARG A 7 2.07 -13.25 16.15
C ARG A 7 1.81 -12.81 14.70
N GLU A 8 2.09 -13.67 13.73
CA GLU A 8 1.85 -13.39 12.32
C GLU A 8 0.36 -13.26 11.98
N ALA A 9 -0.49 -14.10 12.60
CA ALA A 9 -1.93 -14.03 12.44
C ALA A 9 -2.48 -12.71 12.98
N LYS A 10 -2.02 -12.25 14.17
CA LYS A 10 -2.40 -10.94 14.74
C LYS A 10 -2.03 -9.79 13.81
N GLU A 11 -0.84 -9.84 13.20
CA GLU A 11 -0.38 -8.83 12.25
C GLU A 11 -1.26 -8.77 11.00
N ARG A 12 -1.49 -9.92 10.35
CA ARG A 12 -2.35 -10.00 9.16
C ARG A 12 -3.80 -9.62 9.47
N PHE A 13 -4.30 -10.00 10.64
CA PHE A 13 -5.68 -9.70 11.05
C PHE A 13 -5.87 -8.20 11.27
N LEU A 14 -4.92 -7.54 11.95
CA LEU A 14 -5.00 -6.10 12.21
C LEU A 14 -4.93 -5.29 10.91
N LEU A 15 -4.04 -5.65 9.98
CA LEU A 15 -3.97 -5.01 8.66
C LEU A 15 -5.26 -5.22 7.86
N GLN A 16 -5.79 -6.44 7.83
CA GLN A 16 -7.03 -6.76 7.12
C GLN A 16 -8.24 -6.01 7.71
N LEU A 17 -8.26 -5.82 9.03
CA LEU A 17 -9.27 -5.02 9.72
C LEU A 17 -9.13 -3.55 9.32
N PHE A 18 -7.92 -2.99 9.40
CA PHE A 18 -7.62 -1.61 9.01
C PHE A 18 -8.06 -1.30 7.58
N GLU A 19 -7.74 -2.18 6.61
CA GLU A 19 -8.16 -2.06 5.22
C GLU A 19 -9.68 -2.09 5.05
N LYS A 20 -10.38 -2.97 5.79
CA LYS A 20 -11.85 -3.09 5.71
C LYS A 20 -12.57 -1.93 6.37
N THR A 21 -11.94 -1.28 7.35
CA THR A 21 -12.48 -0.09 8.01
C THR A 21 -12.01 1.20 7.37
N ASP A 22 -11.06 1.16 6.43
CA ASP A 22 -10.35 2.36 5.91
C ASP A 22 -9.78 3.23 7.05
N GLY A 23 -9.29 2.59 8.11
CA GLY A 23 -8.85 3.26 9.34
C GLY A 23 -9.94 3.99 10.15
N GLU A 24 -11.21 3.94 9.73
CA GLU A 24 -12.31 4.63 10.40
C GLU A 24 -12.69 3.91 11.71
N ILE A 25 -12.44 4.58 12.85
CA ILE A 25 -12.66 4.02 14.21
C ILE A 25 -14.15 3.76 14.48
N SER A 26 -15.04 4.50 13.80
CA SER A 26 -16.48 4.31 13.92
C SER A 26 -17.02 3.12 13.11
N ALA A 27 -16.22 2.56 12.19
CA ALA A 27 -16.62 1.41 11.39
C ALA A 27 -16.70 0.13 12.23
N GLN A 28 -17.58 -0.78 11.80
CA GLN A 28 -17.78 -2.08 12.43
C GLN A 28 -17.75 -3.18 11.37
N VAL A 29 -16.95 -4.22 11.62
CA VAL A 29 -16.88 -5.41 10.77
C VAL A 29 -16.95 -6.69 11.58
N SER A 30 -17.32 -7.79 10.95
CA SER A 30 -17.34 -9.11 11.62
C SER A 30 -15.93 -9.66 11.78
N MET A 31 -15.54 -10.03 13.00
CA MET A 31 -14.23 -10.65 13.26
C MET A 31 -14.03 -11.96 12.49
N TYR A 32 -15.11 -12.69 12.20
CA TYR A 32 -15.05 -13.92 11.41
C TYR A 32 -14.83 -13.65 9.91
N GLU A 33 -15.35 -12.54 9.38
CA GLU A 33 -15.11 -12.14 7.99
C GLU A 33 -13.67 -11.67 7.80
N VAL A 34 -13.12 -10.94 8.78
CA VAL A 34 -11.70 -10.55 8.82
C VAL A 34 -10.82 -11.80 8.85
N GLY A 35 -11.12 -12.75 9.75
CA GLY A 35 -10.38 -14.01 9.83
C GLY A 35 -10.45 -14.85 8.55
N THR A 36 -11.63 -14.95 7.94
CA THR A 36 -11.81 -15.71 6.69
C THR A 36 -10.98 -15.12 5.55
N ALA A 37 -10.90 -13.79 5.46
CA ALA A 37 -10.10 -13.11 4.43
C ALA A 37 -8.60 -13.45 4.51
N ILE A 38 -8.11 -13.80 5.70
CA ILE A 38 -6.71 -14.22 5.91
C ILE A 38 -6.56 -15.74 6.15
N THR A 39 -7.55 -16.52 5.72
CA THR A 39 -7.55 -18.00 5.80
C THR A 39 -7.49 -18.56 7.22
N LEU A 40 -8.08 -17.86 8.19
CA LEU A 40 -8.30 -18.38 9.54
C LEU A 40 -9.67 -19.04 9.67
N GLU A 41 -9.72 -20.13 10.41
CA GLU A 41 -10.97 -20.74 10.87
C GLU A 41 -11.62 -19.86 11.96
N LYS A 42 -12.91 -20.10 12.25
CA LYS A 42 -13.67 -19.27 13.20
C LYS A 42 -13.06 -19.21 14.59
N ASP A 43 -12.60 -20.34 15.12
CA ASP A 43 -12.04 -20.43 16.46
C ASP A 43 -10.69 -19.70 16.55
N ASP A 44 -9.86 -19.81 15.51
CA ASP A 44 -8.59 -19.11 15.42
C ASP A 44 -8.78 -17.59 15.22
N ALA A 45 -9.75 -17.20 14.39
CA ALA A 45 -10.13 -15.79 14.19
C ALA A 45 -10.60 -15.14 15.49
N GLN A 46 -11.43 -15.85 16.26
CA GLN A 46 -11.88 -15.39 17.57
C GLN A 46 -10.69 -15.24 18.54
N LYS A 47 -9.82 -16.24 18.62
CA LYS A 47 -8.64 -16.20 19.49
C LYS A 47 -7.71 -15.04 19.15
N VAL A 48 -7.46 -14.80 17.86
CA VAL A 48 -6.64 -13.68 17.39
C VAL A 48 -7.30 -12.33 17.75
N ALA A 49 -8.62 -12.22 17.58
CA ALA A 49 -9.34 -11.01 17.95
C ALA A 49 -9.28 -10.74 19.47
N GLU A 50 -9.47 -11.76 20.31
CA GLU A 50 -9.36 -11.63 21.77
C GLU A 50 -7.97 -11.15 22.20
N GLU A 51 -6.91 -11.65 21.57
CA GLU A 51 -5.53 -11.22 21.82
C GLU A 51 -5.27 -9.77 21.38
N LEU A 52 -5.83 -9.35 20.25
CA LEU A 52 -5.73 -7.95 19.79
C LEU A 52 -6.55 -7.00 20.67
N MET A 53 -7.66 -7.47 21.25
CA MET A 53 -8.43 -6.72 22.25
C MET A 53 -7.63 -6.57 23.54
N ALA A 54 -6.95 -7.63 23.99
CA ALA A 54 -6.07 -7.57 25.16
C ALA A 54 -4.90 -6.58 24.96
N ASP A 55 -4.39 -6.46 23.73
CA ASP A 55 -3.39 -5.46 23.35
C ASP A 55 -3.96 -4.04 23.19
N GLY A 56 -5.29 -3.87 23.23
CA GLY A 56 -5.97 -2.57 23.04
C GLY A 56 -5.99 -2.06 21.60
N LEU A 57 -5.67 -2.90 20.62
CA LEU A 57 -5.58 -2.52 19.20
C LEU A 57 -6.93 -2.59 18.47
N ILE A 58 -7.85 -3.37 19.00
CA ILE A 58 -9.21 -3.50 18.48
C ILE A 58 -10.19 -3.53 19.65
N GLU A 59 -11.47 -3.28 19.38
CA GLU A 59 -12.52 -3.33 20.39
C GLU A 59 -13.76 -4.08 19.90
N VAL A 60 -14.46 -4.74 20.83
CA VAL A 60 -15.74 -5.38 20.56
C VAL A 60 -16.87 -4.36 20.54
N ARG A 61 -17.65 -4.36 19.48
CA ARG A 61 -18.82 -3.49 19.29
C ARG A 61 -20.14 -4.21 19.52
N THR A 62 -20.18 -5.53 19.30
CA THR A 62 -21.41 -6.32 19.43
C THR A 62 -21.14 -7.71 19.99
N LEU A 63 -22.17 -8.30 20.62
CA LEU A 63 -22.13 -9.67 21.13
C LEU A 63 -22.08 -10.75 20.03
N SER A 64 -22.33 -10.36 18.77
CA SER A 64 -22.25 -11.25 17.60
C SER A 64 -20.87 -11.26 16.93
N GLY A 65 -19.84 -10.69 17.56
CA GLY A 65 -18.48 -10.66 17.04
C GLY A 65 -18.18 -9.50 16.09
N GLY A 66 -18.99 -8.43 16.13
CA GLY A 66 -18.67 -7.18 15.47
C GLY A 66 -17.56 -6.46 16.24
N ILE A 67 -16.50 -6.07 15.54
CA ILE A 67 -15.31 -5.42 16.06
C ILE A 67 -15.02 -4.11 15.30
N GLY A 68 -14.32 -3.20 15.96
CA GLY A 68 -13.79 -1.97 15.36
C GLY A 68 -12.30 -1.82 15.69
N ILE A 69 -11.58 -1.04 14.87
CA ILE A 69 -10.18 -0.70 15.14
C ILE A 69 -10.09 0.50 16.09
N THR A 70 -9.16 0.46 17.06
CA THR A 70 -8.92 1.60 17.96
C THR A 70 -7.95 2.59 17.33
N ARG A 71 -7.75 3.76 17.97
CA ARG A 71 -6.71 4.70 17.53
C ARG A 71 -5.32 4.06 17.60
N GLU A 72 -5.05 3.33 18.68
CA GLU A 72 -3.81 2.59 18.88
C GLU A 72 -3.63 1.50 17.82
N GLY A 73 -4.72 0.84 17.42
CA GLY A 73 -4.75 -0.10 16.30
C GLY A 73 -4.42 0.52 14.96
N VAL A 74 -4.98 1.70 14.66
CA VAL A 74 -4.67 2.48 13.46
C VAL A 74 -3.18 2.85 13.45
N GLU A 75 -2.67 3.44 14.53
CA GLU A 75 -1.26 3.82 14.60
C GLU A 75 -0.30 2.62 14.54
N ALA A 76 -0.70 1.48 15.11
CA ALA A 76 0.08 0.24 15.02
C ALA A 76 0.06 -0.34 13.60
N SER A 77 -1.06 -0.20 12.88
CA SER A 77 -1.20 -0.58 11.47
C SER A 77 -0.37 0.34 10.58
N ASP A 78 -0.36 1.65 10.85
CA ASP A 78 0.47 2.64 10.14
C ASP A 78 1.96 2.43 10.39
N ARG A 79 2.37 2.18 11.65
CA ARG A 79 3.78 1.87 11.99
C ARG A 79 4.25 0.57 11.36
N LYS A 80 3.38 -0.43 11.23
CA LYS A 80 3.69 -1.70 10.55
C LYS A 80 3.61 -1.56 9.02
N GLY A 81 2.74 -0.71 8.48
CA GLY A 81 2.73 -0.29 7.08
C GLY A 81 3.98 0.52 6.69
N ALA A 82 4.56 1.26 7.63
CA ALA A 82 5.85 1.94 7.47
C ALA A 82 7.07 1.02 7.62
N GLY A 83 6.91 -0.16 8.25
CA GLY A 83 8.00 -1.09 8.60
C GLY A 83 7.98 -2.47 7.93
N GLY A 84 6.93 -2.84 7.21
CA GLY A 84 6.81 -4.17 6.61
C GLY A 84 5.55 -4.32 5.77
N GLY A 85 5.64 -3.99 4.49
CA GLY A 85 4.56 -4.18 3.54
C GLY A 85 4.80 -3.44 2.23
N SER A 86 5.46 -4.10 1.28
CA SER A 86 5.60 -3.63 -0.10
C SER A 86 4.23 -3.28 -0.75
N GLY A 87 3.11 -3.81 -0.23
CA GLY A 87 1.76 -3.61 -0.78
C GLY A 87 1.21 -2.16 -0.76
N ALA A 88 1.56 -1.34 0.24
CA ALA A 88 1.02 0.02 0.37
C ALA A 88 1.70 1.03 -0.56
N ARG A 89 2.94 0.76 -0.98
CA ARG A 89 3.71 1.63 -1.89
C ARG A 89 3.79 1.12 -3.33
N THR A 90 3.21 -0.04 -3.62
CA THR A 90 3.16 -0.60 -4.99
C THR A 90 1.86 -0.27 -5.68
N LEU A 91 1.87 -0.16 -7.00
CA LEU A 91 0.65 0.00 -7.81
C LEU A 91 -0.38 -1.12 -7.57
N GLY A 92 0.10 -2.33 -7.24
CA GLY A 92 -0.71 -3.56 -7.21
C GLY A 92 -1.09 -4.05 -8.61
N ASP A 93 -1.82 -5.17 -8.67
CA ASP A 93 -2.15 -5.86 -9.93
C ASP A 93 -3.58 -5.61 -10.43
N GLY A 94 -4.35 -4.78 -9.72
CA GLY A 94 -5.69 -4.38 -10.12
C GLY A 94 -5.68 -3.52 -11.41
N PRO A 95 -6.80 -3.48 -12.17
CA PRO A 95 -6.88 -2.74 -13.43
C PRO A 95 -6.88 -1.21 -13.26
N VAL A 96 -7.21 -0.72 -12.07
CA VAL A 96 -7.31 0.69 -11.71
C VAL A 96 -6.51 0.94 -10.43
N ILE A 97 -5.80 2.07 -10.37
CA ILE A 97 -5.05 2.50 -9.19
C ILE A 97 -6.04 3.05 -8.16
N VAL A 98 -5.98 2.53 -6.93
CA VAL A 98 -6.82 3.00 -5.82
C VAL A 98 -6.32 4.35 -5.29
N PRO A 99 -7.19 5.20 -4.71
CA PRO A 99 -6.85 6.57 -4.31
C PRO A 99 -5.61 6.70 -3.42
N GLU A 100 -5.41 5.78 -2.49
CA GLU A 100 -4.29 5.78 -1.54
C GLU A 100 -2.96 5.62 -2.28
N LYS A 101 -2.95 4.79 -3.32
CA LYS A 101 -1.79 4.57 -4.19
C LYS A 101 -1.56 5.72 -5.16
N CYS A 102 -2.61 6.46 -5.49
CA CYS A 102 -2.50 7.66 -6.30
C CYS A 102 -1.69 8.75 -5.58
N GLU A 103 -1.94 8.96 -4.29
CA GLU A 103 -1.18 9.92 -3.48
C GLU A 103 0.30 9.52 -3.39
N ALA A 104 0.58 8.24 -3.12
CA ALA A 104 1.95 7.73 -3.09
C ALA A 104 2.68 7.90 -4.44
N LEU A 105 1.99 7.62 -5.55
CA LEU A 105 2.52 7.81 -6.90
C LEU A 105 2.79 9.27 -7.22
N ASP A 106 1.90 10.19 -6.83
CA ASP A 106 2.08 11.63 -7.04
C ASP A 106 3.33 12.16 -6.32
N GLY A 107 3.56 11.73 -5.07
CA GLY A 107 4.77 12.05 -4.33
C GLY A 107 6.05 11.54 -5.02
N VAL A 108 6.05 10.28 -5.47
CA VAL A 108 7.18 9.71 -6.23
C VAL A 108 7.42 10.48 -7.52
N LEU A 109 6.36 10.84 -8.24
CA LEU A 109 6.45 11.55 -9.51
C LEU A 109 6.97 12.99 -9.34
N CYS A 110 6.53 13.70 -8.31
CA CYS A 110 7.06 15.03 -7.95
C CYS A 110 8.57 14.97 -7.70
N ASP A 111 9.02 14.00 -6.91
CA ASP A 111 10.44 13.83 -6.62
C ASP A 111 11.24 13.48 -7.89
N LEU A 112 10.71 12.60 -8.76
CA LEU A 112 11.36 12.20 -10.01
C LEU A 112 11.49 13.38 -10.98
N LYS A 113 10.46 14.23 -11.09
CA LYS A 113 10.51 15.47 -11.89
C LYS A 113 11.60 16.43 -11.38
N ALA A 114 11.74 16.57 -10.06
CA ALA A 114 12.79 17.40 -9.47
C ALA A 114 14.19 16.84 -9.76
N ARG A 115 14.38 15.52 -9.64
CA ARG A 115 15.65 14.85 -9.97
C ARG A 115 15.98 14.91 -11.45
N ALA A 116 15.01 14.75 -12.35
CA ALA A 116 15.21 14.83 -13.79
C ALA A 116 15.88 16.13 -14.24
N GLY A 117 15.59 17.26 -13.56
CA GLY A 117 16.27 18.54 -13.84
C GLY A 117 17.73 18.61 -13.38
N GLN A 118 18.17 17.68 -12.53
CA GLN A 118 19.54 17.57 -12.02
C GLN A 118 20.35 16.49 -12.75
N LEU A 119 19.65 15.52 -13.35
CA LEU A 119 20.26 14.53 -14.23
C LEU A 119 20.63 15.25 -15.53
N ASN A 120 21.92 15.37 -15.82
CA ASN A 120 22.46 15.96 -17.05
C ASN A 120 22.19 15.04 -18.27
N LEU A 121 20.93 14.73 -18.52
CA LEU A 121 20.47 13.85 -19.58
C LEU A 121 20.62 14.52 -20.95
N ALA A 122 20.95 13.72 -21.96
CA ALA A 122 20.82 14.15 -23.35
C ALA A 122 19.34 14.41 -23.70
N PHE A 123 19.09 15.15 -24.78
CA PHE A 123 17.75 15.55 -25.19
C PHE A 123 16.79 14.37 -25.39
N GLU A 124 17.25 13.29 -26.04
CA GLU A 124 16.42 12.10 -26.29
C GLU A 124 15.89 11.43 -25.00
N PRO A 125 16.74 10.97 -24.06
CA PRO A 125 16.25 10.35 -22.82
C PRO A 125 15.48 11.33 -21.93
N LEU A 126 15.80 12.63 -21.96
CA LEU A 126 15.00 13.63 -21.26
C LEU A 126 13.60 13.77 -21.87
N SER A 127 13.50 13.79 -23.20
CA SER A 127 12.23 13.88 -23.91
C SER A 127 11.36 12.64 -23.68
N GLU A 128 11.97 11.45 -23.65
CA GLU A 128 11.32 10.19 -23.29
C GLU A 128 10.75 10.27 -21.87
N LEU A 129 11.57 10.65 -20.90
CA LEU A 129 11.18 10.79 -19.50
C LEU A 129 10.02 11.79 -19.30
N VAL A 130 10.07 12.94 -20.01
CA VAL A 130 8.99 13.94 -19.97
C VAL A 130 7.70 13.41 -20.58
N ALA A 131 7.78 12.61 -21.65
CA ALA A 131 6.59 12.00 -22.27
C ALA A 131 5.93 10.99 -21.32
N ASP A 132 6.73 10.17 -20.63
CA ASP A 132 6.23 9.23 -19.62
C ASP A 132 5.58 9.96 -18.45
N PHE A 133 6.22 11.01 -17.91
CA PHE A 133 5.63 11.80 -16.83
C PHE A 133 4.29 12.44 -17.21
N ARG A 134 4.18 12.99 -18.41
CA ARG A 134 2.90 13.54 -18.91
C ARG A 134 1.83 12.48 -19.08
N THR A 135 2.22 11.28 -19.49
CA THR A 135 1.29 10.15 -19.62
C THR A 135 0.79 9.70 -18.25
N ILE A 136 1.67 9.63 -17.26
CA ILE A 136 1.30 9.34 -15.86
C ILE A 136 0.38 10.47 -15.34
N ASP A 137 0.75 11.74 -15.47
CA ASP A 137 -0.08 12.88 -15.05
C ASP A 137 -1.50 12.82 -15.66
N ALA A 138 -1.61 12.45 -16.95
CA ALA A 138 -2.90 12.26 -17.62
C ALA A 138 -3.70 11.08 -17.03
N GLN A 139 -3.05 10.00 -16.60
CA GLN A 139 -3.72 8.93 -15.85
C GLN A 139 -4.15 9.42 -14.47
N MET A 140 -3.34 10.21 -13.77
CA MET A 140 -3.65 10.74 -12.43
C MET A 140 -4.85 11.70 -12.45
N ALA A 141 -5.08 12.40 -13.56
CA ALA A 141 -6.26 13.24 -13.76
C ALA A 141 -7.51 12.45 -14.21
N SER A 142 -7.39 11.17 -14.55
CA SER A 142 -8.51 10.31 -14.95
C SER A 142 -9.27 9.83 -13.70
N PRO A 143 -10.62 9.76 -13.73
CA PRO A 143 -11.39 9.17 -12.62
C PRO A 143 -11.11 7.68 -12.41
N ASN A 144 -10.50 7.01 -13.40
CA ASN A 144 -10.06 5.63 -13.32
C ASN A 144 -8.64 5.51 -13.93
N PRO A 145 -7.58 5.83 -13.17
CA PRO A 145 -6.20 5.72 -13.62
C PRO A 145 -5.85 4.26 -13.89
N LYS A 146 -5.40 3.92 -15.10
CA LYS A 146 -5.20 2.52 -15.50
C LYS A 146 -3.83 2.04 -15.07
N THR A 147 -3.80 1.06 -14.18
CA THR A 147 -2.56 0.48 -13.66
C THR A 147 -1.60 0.00 -14.75
N PRO A 148 -2.04 -0.70 -15.83
CA PRO A 148 -1.11 -1.18 -16.85
C PRO A 148 -0.41 -0.04 -17.62
N ILE A 149 -1.08 1.10 -17.82
CA ILE A 149 -0.51 2.25 -18.52
C ILE A 149 0.56 2.91 -17.65
N VAL A 150 0.23 3.17 -16.38
CA VAL A 150 1.19 3.76 -15.43
C VAL A 150 2.38 2.84 -15.24
N ARG A 151 2.16 1.52 -15.11
CA ARG A 151 3.23 0.52 -14.97
C ARG A 151 4.19 0.56 -16.17
N ALA A 152 3.68 0.58 -17.40
CA ALA A 152 4.51 0.67 -18.60
C ALA A 152 5.36 1.94 -18.62
N CYS A 153 4.80 3.10 -18.27
CA CYS A 153 5.55 4.35 -18.16
C CYS A 153 6.62 4.29 -17.05
N LEU A 154 6.32 3.70 -15.90
CA LEU A 154 7.31 3.52 -14.82
C LEU A 154 8.44 2.56 -15.22
N GLU A 155 8.16 1.51 -15.98
CA GLU A 155 9.18 0.61 -16.52
C GLU A 155 10.12 1.32 -17.52
N SER A 156 9.56 2.22 -18.35
CA SER A 156 10.33 3.10 -19.24
C SER A 156 11.21 4.06 -18.44
N VAL A 157 10.63 4.77 -17.46
CA VAL A 157 11.34 5.66 -16.52
C VAL A 157 12.49 4.91 -15.82
N ARG A 158 12.23 3.69 -15.33
CA ARG A 158 13.25 2.83 -14.69
C ARG A 158 14.46 2.63 -15.60
N ALA A 159 14.24 2.35 -16.89
CA ALA A 159 15.32 2.15 -17.85
C ALA A 159 16.14 3.42 -18.09
N VAL A 160 15.50 4.59 -18.13
CA VAL A 160 16.21 5.89 -18.24
C VAL A 160 17.05 6.16 -17.00
N LEU A 161 16.48 6.01 -15.79
CA LEU A 161 17.19 6.24 -14.52
C LEU A 161 18.36 5.29 -14.33
N GLN A 162 18.20 4.02 -14.73
CA GLN A 162 19.27 3.03 -14.68
C GLN A 162 20.46 3.41 -15.57
N LYS A 163 20.21 3.92 -16.78
CA LYS A 163 21.26 4.42 -17.69
C LYS A 163 21.91 5.70 -17.16
N ALA A 164 21.14 6.54 -16.48
CA ALA A 164 21.60 7.79 -15.89
C ALA A 164 22.39 7.60 -14.59
N GLY A 165 22.34 6.42 -13.98
CA GLY A 165 22.97 6.14 -12.69
C GLY A 165 22.25 6.75 -11.49
N ASP A 166 20.97 7.12 -11.62
CA ASP A 166 20.17 7.64 -10.51
C ASP A 166 19.65 6.51 -9.62
N THR A 167 20.47 6.09 -8.65
CA THR A 167 20.15 4.98 -7.75
C THR A 167 18.95 5.27 -6.84
N GLU A 168 18.78 6.51 -6.42
CA GLU A 168 17.67 6.88 -5.51
C GLU A 168 16.34 6.91 -6.27
N GLY A 169 16.32 7.54 -7.46
CA GLY A 169 15.16 7.50 -8.34
C GLY A 169 14.80 6.07 -8.73
N LEU A 170 15.80 5.24 -9.05
CA LEU A 170 15.60 3.84 -9.40
C LEU A 170 14.94 3.05 -8.27
N GLN A 171 15.42 3.20 -7.03
CA GLN A 171 14.86 2.50 -5.87
C GLN A 171 13.39 2.87 -5.63
N LYS A 172 13.03 4.16 -5.78
CA LYS A 172 11.64 4.62 -5.63
C LYS A 172 10.73 4.03 -6.70
N VAL A 173 11.20 3.93 -7.94
CA VAL A 173 10.43 3.32 -9.04
C VAL A 173 10.27 1.81 -8.83
N GLN A 174 11.32 1.11 -8.43
CA GLN A 174 11.26 -0.33 -8.11
C GLN A 174 10.26 -0.61 -6.99
N GLN A 175 10.28 0.19 -5.92
CA GLN A 175 9.30 0.09 -4.85
C GLN A 175 7.86 0.28 -5.34
N MET A 176 7.62 1.18 -6.30
CA MET A 176 6.30 1.39 -6.88
C MET A 176 5.85 0.24 -7.79
N LEU A 177 6.80 -0.40 -8.48
CA LEU A 177 6.55 -1.58 -9.33
C LEU A 177 6.40 -2.87 -8.52
N GLY A 178 6.98 -2.93 -7.31
CA GLY A 178 6.99 -4.11 -6.45
C GLY A 178 8.19 -5.03 -6.67
N ASP A 179 9.26 -4.48 -7.23
CA ASP A 179 10.54 -5.15 -7.50
C ASP A 179 11.52 -5.07 -6.30
#